data_AF-A0A836SQF4-F1
#
_entry.id   AF-A0A836SQF4-F1
#
_cell.length_a   1.000
_cell.length_b   1.000
_cell.length_c   1.000
_cell.angle_alpha   90.00
_cell.angle_beta   90.00
_cell.angle_gamma   90.00
#
_symmetry.space_group_name_H-M   'P 1'
#
loop_
_entity.id
_entity.type
_entity.pdbx_description
1 polymer ?
#
loop_
_entity_poly.entity_id
_entity_poly.type
_entity_poly.pdbx_seq_one_letter_code
_entity_poly.pdbx_strand_id
1 'polypeptide(L)' 'MIFLSKIYRFYIDSFLHVGKYGKRLIMIVLIKLFIMFAILKVFFFKDFLGSKFSTDKQKSEYVINSLTKQ' A
#
# COMPACT_ATOMS: atom_id res chain seq x y z
N MET A 1 16.96 -29.60 -6.00
CA MET A 1 16.37 -29.32 -4.66
C MET A 1 17.27 -28.47 -3.74
N ILE A 2 18.60 -28.57 -3.81
CA ILE A 2 19.55 -27.89 -2.89
C ILE A 2 19.79 -26.40 -3.23
N PHE A 3 19.67 -26.00 -4.50
CA PHE A 3 19.94 -24.62 -4.93
C PHE A 3 18.91 -23.60 -4.42
N LEU A 4 17.61 -23.95 -4.39
CA LEU A 4 16.56 -23.04 -3.92
C LEU A 4 16.73 -22.70 -2.44
N SER A 5 17.10 -23.67 -1.61
CA SER A 5 17.34 -23.45 -0.18
C SER A 5 18.51 -22.52 0.09
N LYS A 6 19.53 -22.54 -0.78
CA LYS A 6 20.72 -21.68 -0.68
C LYS A 6 20.40 -20.24 -1.09
N ILE A 7 19.64 -20.07 -2.17
CA ILE A 7 19.14 -18.76 -2.64
C ILE A 7 18.20 -18.14 -1.60
N TYR A 8 17.30 -18.95 -1.02
CA TYR A 8 16.39 -18.50 0.02
C TYR A 8 17.14 -18.03 1.28
N ARG A 9 18.12 -18.81 1.75
CA ARG A 9 18.99 -18.39 2.86
C ARG A 9 19.74 -17.10 2.53
N PHE A 10 20.28 -16.97 1.32
CA PHE A 10 21.02 -15.77 0.90
C PHE A 10 20.12 -14.52 0.85
N TYR A 11 18.87 -14.64 0.40
CA TYR A 11 17.90 -13.55 0.36
C TYR A 11 17.53 -13.09 1.78
N ILE A 12 17.25 -14.03 2.67
CA ILE A 12 16.97 -13.76 4.08
C ILE A 12 18.18 -13.15 4.79
N ASP A 13 19.38 -13.68 4.54
CA ASP A 13 20.62 -13.17 5.11
C ASP A 13 20.89 -11.73 4.65
N SER A 14 20.69 -11.43 3.36
CA SER A 14 20.86 -10.08 2.80
C SER A 14 19.91 -9.04 3.42
N PHE A 15 18.69 -9.45 3.78
CA PHE A 15 17.72 -8.57 4.46
C PHE A 15 17.95 -8.45 5.98
N LEU A 16 18.56 -9.45 6.62
CA LEU A 16 18.86 -9.44 8.05
C LEU A 16 20.23 -8.79 8.38
N HIS A 17 21.22 -9.00 7.52
CA HIS A 17 22.57 -8.41 7.57
C HIS A 17 22.66 -7.05 6.88
N VAL A 18 21.55 -6.33 6.72
CA VAL A 18 21.64 -4.89 6.46
C VAL A 18 22.38 -4.26 7.65
N GLY A 19 23.60 -3.76 7.40
CA GLY A 19 24.40 -3.08 8.42
C GLY A 19 23.61 -1.91 9.07
N LYS A 20 24.13 -1.29 10.14
CA LYS A 20 23.45 -0.19 10.87
C LYS A 20 22.84 0.88 9.92
N TYR A 21 23.49 1.16 8.80
CA TYR A 21 23.02 2.08 7.77
C TYR A 21 21.88 1.54 6.90
N GLY A 22 21.86 0.24 6.58
CA GLY A 22 20.83 -0.39 5.76
C GLY A 22 19.48 -0.55 6.49
N LYS A 23 19.50 -0.82 7.81
CA LYS A 23 18.27 -0.79 8.63
C LYS A 23 17.60 0.59 8.59
N ARG A 24 18.40 1.65 8.63
CA ARG A 24 17.92 3.03 8.54
C ARG A 24 17.29 3.33 7.18
N LEU A 25 17.90 2.86 6.09
CA LEU A 25 17.33 2.98 4.74
C LEU A 25 15.99 2.27 4.61
N ILE A 26 15.89 1.02 5.08
CA ILE A 26 14.63 0.26 5.07
C ILE A 26 13.56 0.97 5.88
N MET A 27 13.91 1.49 7.06
CA MET A 27 12.99 2.29 7.87
C MET A 27 12.48 3.52 7.11
N ILE A 28 13.37 4.24 6.41
CA ILE A 28 12.99 5.39 5.58
C ILE A 28 12.05 4.96 4.44
N VAL A 29 12.36 3.86 3.75
CA VAL A 29 11.53 3.35 2.64
C VAL A 29 10.16 2.89 3.14
N LEU A 30 10.09 2.18 4.27
CA LEU A 30 8.84 1.79 4.93
C LEU A 30 8.00 3.01 5.31
N ILE A 31 8.61 4.01 5.93
CA ILE A 31 7.93 5.27 6.27
C ILE A 31 7.38 5.93 5.01
N LYS A 32 8.16 5.97 3.93
CA LYS A 32 7.78 6.63 2.68
C LYS A 32 6.62 5.89 1.99
N LEU A 33 6.66 4.56 1.99
CA LEU A 33 5.57 3.72 1.51
C LEU A 33 4.28 3.93 2.31
N PHE A 34 4.39 3.96 3.64
CA PHE A 34 3.25 4.22 4.51
C PHE A 34 2.64 5.61 4.26
N ILE A 35 3.49 6.64 4.16
CA ILE A 35 3.07 8.02 3.87
C ILE A 35 2.42 8.10 2.49
N MET A 36 3.01 7.51 1.45
CA MET A 36 2.41 7.48 0.11
C MET A 36 1.06 6.78 0.12
N PHE A 37 0.94 5.63 0.79
CA PHE A 37 -0.32 4.91 0.91
C PHE A 37 -1.37 5.73 1.68
N ALA A 38 -0.98 6.40 2.76
CA ALA A 38 -1.87 7.26 3.53
C ALA A 38 -2.32 8.49 2.72
N ILE A 39 -1.43 9.12 1.95
CA ILE A 39 -1.78 10.25 1.08
C ILE A 39 -2.71 9.78 -0.03
N LEU A 40 -2.42 8.67 -0.70
CA LEU A 40 -3.33 8.12 -1.71
C LEU A 40 -4.69 7.78 -1.07
N LYS A 41 -4.70 7.17 0.13
CA LYS A 41 -5.94 6.86 0.83
C LYS A 41 -6.72 8.13 1.18
N VAL A 42 -6.08 9.14 1.72
CA VAL A 42 -6.75 10.38 2.13
C VAL A 42 -7.17 11.18 0.90
N PHE A 43 -6.33 11.29 -0.13
CA PHE A 43 -6.61 12.08 -1.33
C PHE A 43 -7.61 11.37 -2.26
N PHE A 44 -7.32 10.12 -2.66
CA PHE A 44 -8.22 9.37 -3.54
C PHE A 44 -9.54 9.05 -2.85
N PHE A 45 -9.59 8.75 -1.54
CA PHE A 45 -10.87 8.41 -0.90
C PHE A 45 -11.61 9.63 -0.32
N LYS A 46 -10.96 10.74 0.07
CA LYS A 46 -11.71 11.94 0.49
C LYS A 46 -12.42 12.62 -0.67
N ASP A 47 -11.83 12.67 -1.87
CA ASP A 47 -12.54 13.24 -3.02
C ASP A 47 -13.53 12.27 -3.67
N PHE A 48 -13.30 10.96 -3.56
CA PHE A 48 -14.26 9.96 -4.05
C PHE A 48 -15.52 9.88 -3.17
N LEU A 49 -15.42 10.25 -1.89
CA LEU A 49 -16.54 10.18 -0.95
C LEU A 49 -16.98 11.59 -0.48
N GLY A 50 -16.11 12.46 -0.01
CA GLY A 50 -16.50 13.62 0.81
C GLY A 50 -17.35 14.74 0.15
N SER A 51 -17.14 15.10 -1.13
CA SER A 51 -17.61 16.41 -1.60
C SER A 51 -18.95 16.45 -2.36
N LYS A 52 -19.59 15.30 -2.64
CA LYS A 52 -20.85 15.23 -3.41
C LYS A 52 -22.05 14.58 -2.71
N PHE A 53 -21.85 13.82 -1.61
CA PHE A 53 -22.95 13.08 -0.98
C PHE A 53 -22.82 13.04 0.54
N SER A 54 -23.79 13.67 1.19
CA SER A 54 -23.93 13.82 2.65
C SER A 54 -24.32 12.53 3.39
N THR A 55 -24.44 11.38 2.70
CA THR A 55 -24.85 10.10 3.30
C THR A 55 -24.17 8.93 2.59
N ASP A 56 -23.49 8.05 3.33
CA ASP A 56 -22.80 6.85 2.81
C ASP A 56 -23.66 5.95 1.91
N LYS A 57 -24.99 5.93 2.13
CA LYS A 57 -25.95 5.18 1.31
C LYS A 57 -26.00 5.65 -0.15
N GLN A 58 -26.00 6.95 -0.41
CA GLN A 58 -26.13 7.51 -1.77
C GLN A 58 -24.88 7.31 -2.63
N LYS A 59 -23.69 7.23 -2.00
CA LYS A 59 -22.44 6.90 -2.72
C LYS A 59 -22.42 5.49 -3.24
N SER A 60 -22.78 4.54 -2.37
CA SER A 60 -22.75 3.13 -2.71
C SER A 60 -23.67 2.87 -3.90
N GLU A 61 -24.86 3.49 -3.90
CA GLU A 61 -25.86 3.35 -4.96
C GLU A 61 -25.44 4.00 -6.30
N TYR A 62 -24.68 5.11 -6.27
CA TYR A 62 -24.13 5.76 -7.48
C TYR A 62 -22.97 4.98 -8.10
N VAL A 63 -22.08 4.42 -7.27
CA VAL A 63 -20.96 3.57 -7.72
C VAL A 63 -21.50 2.26 -8.32
N ILE A 64 -22.49 1.64 -7.66
CA ILE A 64 -23.16 0.44 -8.18
C ILE A 64 -23.85 0.75 -9.52
N ASN A 65 -24.62 1.83 -9.63
CA ASN A 65 -25.26 2.20 -10.90
C ASN A 65 -24.27 2.50 -12.03
N SER A 66 -23.12 3.10 -11.72
CA SER A 66 -22.09 3.42 -12.72
C SER A 66 -21.35 2.17 -13.21
N LEU A 67 -21.18 1.15 -12.36
CA LEU A 67 -20.57 -0.14 -12.72
C LEU A 67 -21.57 -1.09 -13.41
N THR A 68 -22.87 -0.99 -13.10
CA THR A 68 -23.92 -1.82 -13.72
C THR A 68 -24.40 -1.29 -15.07
N LYS A 69 -24.12 -0.02 -15.42
CA LYS A 69 -24.45 0.56 -16.73
C LYS A 69 -23.39 0.36 -17.81
N GLN A 70 -22.33 -0.41 -17.55
CA GLN A 70 -21.44 -0.93 -18.60
C GLN A 70 -21.87 -2.32 -19.04
#